data_AF-A0A8J9U7V7-F1
#
_entry.id   AF-A0A8J9U7V7-F1
#
_cell.length_a   1.000
_cell.length_b   1.000
_cell.length_c   1.000
_cell.angle_alpha   90.00
_cell.angle_beta   90.00
_cell.angle_gamma   90.00
#
_symmetry.space_group_name_H-M   'P 1'
#
loop_
_entity.id
_entity.type
_entity.pdbx_description
1 polymer ?
#
loop_
_entity_poly.entity_id
_entity_poly.type
_entity_poly.pdbx_seq_one_letter_code
_entity_poly.pdbx_strand_id
1 'polypeptide(L)'
;MTTIKRKALSLQEKIEILKVFDEKSQTTNQTQLAAELQLPVSTLRTILKNRVEIKEKYRLGGVQRKKQKIGKFDKLEKVLVEWLHQARALKLPISGPIICEKARKIAESLHITDFNASNGWINRFKNRNGIVYRQISGESETVAQQDVDTWMATLPELLQNYEPRDIFNADEFGLFFKLMPNKSYVFKGETCHGGKANKERLTVLACANSDGSEKLRLLVIGKAKNPRCFKNVRSLPVTYDAQSRAWMTGIRFIDWLKAVDDHFQIKCRRIILFIDNCPAHPKGVELKNIKLVYLPPNATSKLQPMDQGIIKVLKQGYRTRLIHRYLQEMEDPDSKRPLTVHDAILNIAAAWEAIKPETIQNCFKKAGFRNNVVDVVLEEEGEPLILQGFPGYSSIDDNVAPYEIQSIEDLIENVNNTQKEALSDNDEDEDESTPVLSNAQALSAVNDLRRYVASLNQSEDALQKLNYIENLVIANASFNQTKISDYFK
;
A
#
# COMPACT_ATOMS: atom_id res chain seq x y z
N MET A 1 -22.22 -2.52 -56.58
CA MET A 1 -22.08 -2.82 -55.14
C MET A 1 -20.68 -3.33 -54.87
N THR A 2 -19.82 -2.51 -54.28
CA THR A 2 -18.48 -2.92 -53.85
C THR A 2 -18.62 -3.98 -52.74
N THR A 3 -18.26 -5.23 -53.04
CA THR A 3 -18.25 -6.32 -52.07
C THR A 3 -17.16 -6.06 -51.02
N ILE A 4 -17.55 -5.50 -49.87
CA ILE A 4 -16.66 -5.31 -48.72
C ILE A 4 -16.28 -6.70 -48.17
N LYS A 5 -15.03 -7.13 -48.37
CA LYS A 5 -14.53 -8.42 -47.86
C LYS A 5 -14.51 -8.40 -46.33
N ARG A 6 -15.05 -9.46 -45.71
CA ARG A 6 -14.98 -9.65 -44.24
C ARG A 6 -13.52 -9.90 -43.82
N LYS A 7 -12.89 -8.91 -43.20
CA LYS A 7 -11.53 -9.00 -42.64
C LYS A 7 -11.58 -9.18 -41.12
N ALA A 8 -10.76 -10.07 -40.57
CA ALA A 8 -10.56 -10.20 -39.13
C ALA A 8 -9.60 -9.09 -38.63
N LEU A 9 -10.15 -8.13 -37.88
CA LEU A 9 -9.43 -6.97 -37.34
C LEU A 9 -8.67 -7.32 -36.06
N SER A 10 -7.40 -6.95 -35.99
CA SER A 10 -6.55 -6.95 -34.80
C SER A 10 -6.96 -5.88 -33.79
N LEU A 11 -6.46 -6.00 -32.56
CA LEU A 11 -6.65 -4.97 -31.51
C LEU A 11 -6.07 -3.61 -31.92
N GLN A 12 -4.89 -3.57 -32.55
CA GLN A 12 -4.32 -2.35 -33.12
C GLN A 12 -5.28 -1.69 -34.13
N GLU A 13 -5.77 -2.46 -35.11
CA GLU A 13 -6.68 -1.94 -36.13
C GLU A 13 -7.97 -1.41 -35.52
N LYS A 14 -8.49 -2.06 -34.46
CA LYS A 14 -9.68 -1.58 -33.75
C LYS A 14 -9.42 -0.29 -32.98
N ILE A 15 -8.25 -0.10 -32.37
CA ILE A 15 -7.88 1.15 -31.69
C ILE A 15 -7.73 2.28 -32.69
N GLU A 16 -7.11 2.02 -33.84
CA GLU A 16 -6.98 3.02 -34.90
C GLU A 16 -8.34 3.46 -35.43
N ILE A 17 -9.27 2.52 -35.63
CA ILE A 17 -10.67 2.82 -35.98
C ILE A 17 -11.35 3.68 -34.90
N LEU A 18 -11.08 3.42 -33.62
CA LEU A 18 -11.64 4.21 -32.52
C LEU A 18 -11.05 5.63 -32.46
N LYS A 19 -9.77 5.82 -32.78
CA LYS A 19 -9.14 7.15 -32.89
C LYS A 19 -9.73 7.97 -34.03
N VAL A 20 -9.80 7.37 -35.23
CA VAL A 20 -10.39 8.02 -36.42
C VAL A 20 -11.87 8.38 -36.17
N PHE A 21 -12.60 7.53 -35.42
CA PHE A 21 -13.95 7.88 -34.98
C PHE A 21 -13.97 9.08 -34.03
N ASP A 22 -13.11 9.11 -33.01
CA ASP A 22 -13.06 10.23 -32.06
C ASP A 22 -12.76 11.56 -32.76
N GLU A 23 -11.87 11.55 -33.76
CA GLU A 23 -11.49 12.73 -34.57
C GLU A 23 -12.60 13.21 -35.53
N LYS A 24 -13.34 12.29 -36.16
CA LYS A 24 -14.32 12.61 -37.22
C LYS A 24 -15.78 12.58 -36.77
N SER A 25 -16.07 12.17 -35.54
CA SER A 25 -17.45 12.00 -35.03
C SER A 25 -18.29 13.29 -35.03
N GLN A 26 -17.63 14.46 -35.02
CA GLN A 26 -18.30 15.77 -35.07
C GLN A 26 -18.72 16.19 -36.50
N THR A 27 -18.12 15.61 -37.53
CA THR A 27 -18.25 16.07 -38.93
C THR A 27 -18.81 15.00 -39.87
N THR A 28 -18.73 13.72 -39.51
CA THR A 28 -19.11 12.61 -40.40
C THR A 28 -20.03 11.60 -39.68
N ASN A 29 -21.10 11.18 -40.34
CA ASN A 29 -22.01 10.15 -39.81
C ASN A 29 -21.39 8.73 -39.88
N GLN A 30 -21.86 7.81 -39.03
CA GLN A 30 -21.31 6.45 -38.91
C GLN A 30 -21.35 5.63 -40.22
N THR A 31 -22.34 5.87 -41.09
CA THR A 31 -22.49 5.16 -42.36
C THR A 31 -21.42 5.59 -43.36
N GLN A 32 -21.15 6.90 -43.43
CA GLN A 32 -20.13 7.49 -44.27
C GLN A 32 -18.72 7.14 -43.77
N LEU A 33 -18.50 7.17 -42.45
CA LEU A 33 -17.24 6.77 -41.85
C LEU A 33 -16.94 5.28 -42.05
N ALA A 34 -17.96 4.40 -41.98
CA ALA A 34 -17.80 2.99 -42.28
C ALA A 34 -17.41 2.76 -43.75
N ALA A 35 -17.94 3.56 -44.69
CA ALA A 35 -17.55 3.50 -46.09
C ALA A 35 -16.11 3.99 -46.33
N GLU A 36 -15.70 5.09 -45.68
CA GLU A 36 -14.31 5.60 -45.71
C GLU A 36 -13.31 4.56 -45.18
N LEU A 37 -13.65 3.87 -44.09
CA LEU A 37 -12.82 2.83 -43.48
C LEU A 37 -12.91 1.47 -44.20
N GLN A 38 -13.73 1.35 -45.26
CA GLN A 38 -14.02 0.10 -45.96
C GLN A 38 -14.50 -1.03 -45.03
N LEU A 39 -15.36 -0.69 -44.06
CA LEU A 39 -15.91 -1.61 -43.08
C LEU A 39 -17.44 -1.74 -43.21
N PRO A 40 -18.02 -2.91 -42.95
CA PRO A 40 -19.46 -3.00 -42.75
C PRO A 40 -19.89 -2.13 -41.57
N VAL A 41 -21.00 -1.40 -41.71
CA VAL A 41 -21.55 -0.52 -40.66
C VAL A 41 -21.78 -1.27 -39.35
N SER A 42 -22.19 -2.54 -39.43
CA SER A 42 -22.37 -3.42 -38.27
C SER A 42 -21.07 -3.70 -37.51
N THR A 43 -19.94 -3.81 -38.22
CA THR A 43 -18.62 -4.00 -37.62
C THR A 43 -18.19 -2.75 -36.86
N LEU A 44 -18.36 -1.56 -37.46
CA LEU A 44 -18.05 -0.29 -36.81
C LEU A 44 -18.88 -0.10 -35.53
N ARG A 45 -20.20 -0.36 -35.58
CA ARG A 45 -21.08 -0.30 -34.39
C ARG A 45 -20.65 -1.26 -33.30
N THR A 46 -20.22 -2.47 -33.66
CA THR A 46 -19.74 -3.48 -32.69
C THR A 46 -18.43 -3.04 -32.02
N ILE A 47 -17.52 -2.43 -32.79
CA ILE A 47 -16.27 -1.87 -32.25
C ILE A 47 -16.55 -0.72 -31.29
N LEU A 48 -17.47 0.18 -31.64
CA LEU A 48 -17.87 1.29 -30.77
C LEU A 48 -18.55 0.80 -29.49
N LYS A 49 -19.44 -0.19 -29.59
CA LYS A 49 -20.11 -0.80 -28.43
C LYS A 49 -19.10 -1.43 -27.46
N ASN A 50 -18.05 -2.08 -27.97
CA ASN A 50 -17.03 -2.75 -27.16
C ASN A 50 -15.79 -1.86 -26.92
N ARG A 51 -15.90 -0.54 -27.08
CA ARG A 51 -14.78 0.42 -26.99
C ARG A 51 -13.95 0.27 -25.71
N VAL A 52 -14.62 0.20 -24.56
CA VAL A 52 -13.95 0.13 -23.24
C VAL A 52 -13.12 -1.14 -23.14
N GLU A 53 -13.72 -2.28 -23.48
CA GLU A 53 -13.08 -3.58 -23.48
C GLU A 53 -11.91 -3.66 -24.48
N ILE A 54 -12.03 -3.04 -25.66
CA ILE A 54 -10.97 -2.98 -26.68
C ILE A 54 -9.79 -2.13 -26.19
N LYS A 55 -10.05 -0.96 -25.59
CA LYS A 55 -9.01 -0.07 -25.03
C LYS A 55 -8.24 -0.76 -23.88
N GLU A 56 -8.95 -1.44 -22.98
CA GLU A 56 -8.28 -2.16 -21.89
C GLU A 56 -7.45 -3.36 -22.39
N LYS A 57 -7.99 -4.14 -23.33
CA LYS A 57 -7.26 -5.27 -23.93
C LYS A 57 -6.04 -4.86 -24.75
N TYR A 58 -6.06 -3.66 -25.34
CA TYR A 58 -4.90 -3.10 -26.04
C TYR A 58 -3.80 -2.70 -25.04
N ARG A 59 -4.18 -2.09 -23.91
CA ARG A 59 -3.27 -1.68 -22.83
C ARG A 59 -2.55 -2.86 -22.17
N LEU A 60 -3.19 -4.03 -22.14
CA LEU A 60 -2.62 -5.29 -21.63
C LEU A 60 -1.68 -6.02 -22.63
N GLY A 61 -1.19 -5.34 -23.68
CA GLY A 61 -0.16 -5.88 -24.59
C GLY A 61 -0.68 -6.75 -25.75
N GLY A 62 -1.97 -6.67 -26.07
CA GLY A 62 -2.63 -7.47 -27.11
C GLY A 62 -2.43 -7.03 -28.57
N VAL A 63 -1.34 -6.34 -28.92
CA VAL A 63 -1.19 -5.52 -30.14
C VAL A 63 -1.54 -6.26 -31.45
N GLN A 64 -1.09 -7.50 -31.62
CA GLN A 64 -1.28 -8.31 -32.86
C GLN A 64 -2.49 -9.27 -32.82
N ARG A 65 -3.28 -9.30 -31.74
CA ARG A 65 -4.23 -10.38 -31.47
C ARG A 65 -5.61 -10.15 -32.12
N LYS A 66 -6.15 -11.16 -32.81
CA LYS A 66 -7.46 -11.13 -33.51
C LYS A 66 -8.63 -11.77 -32.72
N LYS A 67 -8.37 -12.68 -31.77
CA LYS A 67 -9.35 -13.29 -30.83
C LYS A 67 -8.65 -13.72 -29.54
N GLN A 68 -9.33 -13.59 -28.39
CA GLN A 68 -8.93 -14.25 -27.15
C GLN A 68 -9.33 -15.74 -27.24
N LYS A 69 -8.38 -16.65 -27.08
CA LYS A 69 -8.67 -18.04 -26.75
C LYS A 69 -8.40 -18.21 -25.26
N ILE A 70 -9.47 -18.33 -24.47
CA ILE A 70 -9.40 -18.74 -23.07
C ILE A 70 -8.76 -20.14 -23.05
N GLY A 71 -7.79 -20.36 -22.16
CA GLY A 71 -7.20 -21.69 -21.99
C GLY A 71 -8.22 -22.66 -21.39
N LYS A 72 -8.07 -23.96 -21.66
CA LYS A 72 -8.92 -24.99 -21.05
C LYS A 72 -8.93 -24.90 -19.51
N PHE A 73 -7.85 -24.37 -18.92
CA PHE A 73 -7.61 -24.30 -17.49
C PHE A 73 -7.43 -22.84 -17.00
N ASP A 74 -8.40 -21.96 -17.32
CA ASP A 74 -8.31 -20.51 -17.03
C ASP A 74 -8.02 -20.18 -15.55
N LYS A 75 -8.70 -20.86 -14.61
CA LYS A 75 -8.48 -20.66 -13.17
C LYS A 75 -7.04 -21.00 -12.75
N LEU A 76 -6.54 -22.15 -13.20
CA LEU A 76 -5.15 -22.56 -12.95
C LEU A 76 -4.16 -21.57 -13.56
N GLU A 77 -4.41 -21.11 -14.80
CA GLU A 77 -3.52 -20.16 -15.48
C GLU A 77 -3.47 -18.80 -14.77
N LYS A 78 -4.59 -18.33 -14.18
CA LYS A 78 -4.63 -17.10 -13.37
C LYS A 78 -3.77 -17.22 -12.11
N VAL A 79 -3.99 -18.27 -11.31
CA VAL A 79 -3.20 -18.58 -10.11
C VAL A 79 -1.70 -18.68 -10.45
N LEU A 80 -1.38 -19.35 -11.56
CA LEU A 80 0.01 -19.56 -11.99
C LEU A 80 0.70 -18.26 -12.45
N VAL A 81 -0.03 -17.34 -13.09
CA VAL A 81 0.50 -16.03 -13.47
C VAL A 81 0.79 -15.18 -12.24
N GLU A 82 -0.09 -15.21 -11.25
CA GLU A 82 0.06 -14.45 -10.01
C GLU A 82 1.23 -14.97 -9.16
N TRP A 83 1.39 -16.29 -9.06
CA TRP A 83 2.61 -16.90 -8.51
C TRP A 83 3.88 -16.49 -9.28
N LEU A 84 3.81 -16.45 -10.62
CA LEU A 84 4.96 -16.08 -11.45
C LEU A 84 5.38 -14.62 -11.19
N HIS A 85 4.43 -13.72 -10.99
CA HIS A 85 4.69 -12.34 -10.60
C HIS A 85 5.39 -12.24 -9.25
N GLN A 86 4.92 -12.99 -8.24
CA GLN A 86 5.55 -13.02 -6.92
C GLN A 86 6.99 -13.56 -6.98
N ALA A 87 7.20 -14.67 -7.68
CA ALA A 87 8.53 -15.26 -7.80
C ALA A 87 9.50 -14.34 -8.57
N ARG A 88 9.00 -13.52 -9.50
CA ARG A 88 9.81 -12.49 -10.18
C ARG A 88 10.13 -11.29 -9.30
N ALA A 89 9.22 -10.86 -8.42
CA ALA A 89 9.48 -9.78 -7.45
C ALA A 89 10.64 -10.14 -6.50
N LEU A 90 10.77 -11.42 -6.15
CA LEU A 90 11.87 -11.97 -5.35
C LEU A 90 13.17 -12.21 -6.15
N LYS A 91 13.21 -11.81 -7.42
CA LYS A 91 14.34 -12.02 -8.33
C LYS A 91 14.76 -13.49 -8.48
N LEU A 92 13.84 -14.44 -8.27
CA LEU A 92 14.15 -15.87 -8.40
C LEU A 92 14.27 -16.26 -9.89
N PRO A 93 15.23 -17.13 -10.25
CA PRO A 93 15.32 -17.67 -11.60
C PRO A 93 14.19 -18.68 -11.83
N ILE A 94 13.39 -18.48 -12.88
CA ILE A 94 12.23 -19.32 -13.20
C ILE A 94 12.39 -19.90 -14.60
N SER A 95 12.39 -21.23 -14.69
CA SER A 95 12.51 -21.97 -15.94
C SER A 95 11.20 -22.65 -16.33
N GLY A 96 11.11 -23.14 -17.57
CA GLY A 96 9.94 -23.87 -18.05
C GLY A 96 9.55 -25.07 -17.17
N PRO A 97 10.48 -25.95 -16.78
CA PRO A 97 10.20 -27.05 -15.87
C PRO A 97 9.62 -26.61 -14.52
N ILE A 98 10.13 -25.52 -13.94
CA ILE A 98 9.62 -24.97 -12.67
C ILE A 98 8.16 -24.50 -12.83
N ILE A 99 7.84 -23.82 -13.94
CA ILE A 99 6.47 -23.41 -14.25
C ILE A 99 5.56 -24.63 -14.40
N CYS A 100 6.00 -25.67 -15.12
CA CYS A 100 5.22 -26.90 -15.28
C CYS A 100 4.96 -27.58 -13.93
N GLU A 101 5.98 -27.66 -13.07
CA GLU A 101 5.86 -28.31 -11.77
C GLU A 101 4.92 -27.55 -10.83
N LYS A 102 5.05 -26.22 -10.81
CA LYS A 102 4.12 -25.39 -10.05
C LYS A 102 2.70 -25.51 -10.57
N ALA A 103 2.51 -25.55 -11.89
CA ALA A 103 1.20 -25.75 -12.51
C ALA A 103 0.55 -27.09 -12.11
N ARG A 104 1.34 -28.17 -11.96
CA ARG A 104 0.84 -29.46 -11.45
C ARG A 104 0.35 -29.35 -10.02
N LYS A 105 1.15 -28.75 -9.14
CA LYS A 105 0.74 -28.52 -7.74
C LYS A 105 -0.54 -27.69 -7.64
N ILE A 106 -0.66 -26.64 -8.44
CA ILE A 106 -1.88 -25.82 -8.52
C ILE A 106 -3.07 -26.65 -9.04
N ALA A 107 -2.86 -27.54 -10.03
CA ALA A 107 -3.90 -28.42 -10.53
C ALA A 107 -4.37 -29.41 -9.47
N GLU A 108 -3.46 -29.99 -8.70
CA GLU A 108 -3.75 -30.89 -7.57
C GLU A 108 -4.59 -30.16 -6.51
N SER A 109 -4.16 -28.97 -6.08
CA SER A 109 -4.88 -28.15 -5.11
C SER A 109 -6.23 -27.64 -5.64
N LEU A 110 -6.42 -27.50 -6.96
CA LEU A 110 -7.71 -27.18 -7.60
C LEU A 110 -8.57 -28.41 -7.93
N HIS A 111 -8.10 -29.62 -7.61
CA HIS A 111 -8.74 -30.89 -7.97
C HIS A 111 -8.98 -31.08 -9.49
N ILE A 112 -8.08 -30.54 -10.33
CA ILE A 112 -8.11 -30.70 -11.79
C ILE A 112 -7.30 -31.95 -12.18
N THR A 113 -7.99 -33.06 -12.43
CA THR A 113 -7.35 -34.37 -12.69
C THR A 113 -6.93 -34.58 -14.15
N ASP A 114 -7.48 -33.83 -15.09
CA ASP A 114 -7.20 -33.96 -16.53
C ASP A 114 -6.10 -32.99 -17.01
N PHE A 115 -5.43 -32.31 -16.08
CA PHE A 115 -4.36 -31.38 -16.39
C PHE A 115 -3.04 -32.11 -16.66
N ASN A 116 -2.43 -31.80 -17.80
CA ASN A 116 -1.07 -32.25 -18.12
C ASN A 116 -0.21 -31.06 -18.55
N ALA A 117 0.85 -30.78 -17.78
CA ALA A 117 1.85 -29.76 -18.05
C ALA A 117 2.80 -30.15 -19.21
N SER A 118 2.22 -30.42 -20.38
CA SER A 118 2.94 -30.79 -21.60
C SER A 118 3.72 -29.61 -22.19
N ASN A 119 4.75 -29.90 -22.98
CA ASN A 119 5.49 -28.89 -23.74
C ASN A 119 4.57 -28.02 -24.61
N GLY A 120 3.54 -28.63 -25.22
CA GLY A 120 2.54 -27.91 -25.99
C GLY A 120 1.63 -27.00 -25.16
N TRP A 121 1.37 -27.34 -23.89
CA TRP A 121 0.60 -26.47 -22.98
C TRP A 121 1.45 -25.29 -22.51
N ILE A 122 2.67 -25.52 -22.01
CA ILE A 122 3.51 -24.43 -21.49
C ILE A 122 3.87 -23.41 -22.58
N ASN A 123 4.12 -23.85 -23.82
CA ASN A 123 4.35 -22.93 -24.94
C ASN A 123 3.11 -22.06 -25.22
N ARG A 124 1.91 -22.65 -25.15
CA ARG A 124 0.65 -21.90 -25.32
C ARG A 124 0.38 -20.96 -24.15
N PHE A 125 0.61 -21.39 -22.91
CA PHE A 125 0.53 -20.57 -21.70
C PHE A 125 1.48 -19.37 -21.77
N LYS A 126 2.76 -19.61 -22.08
CA LYS A 126 3.77 -18.55 -22.26
C LYS A 126 3.33 -17.54 -23.33
N ASN A 127 2.92 -18.04 -24.50
CA ASN A 127 2.46 -17.18 -25.60
C ASN A 127 1.18 -16.40 -25.24
N ARG A 128 0.26 -16.98 -24.46
CA ARG A 128 -0.97 -16.31 -24.00
C ARG A 128 -0.68 -15.19 -23.00
N ASN A 129 0.29 -15.40 -22.11
CA ASN A 129 0.62 -14.47 -21.03
C ASN A 129 1.85 -13.59 -21.32
N GLY A 130 2.40 -13.65 -22.54
CA GLY A 130 3.55 -12.82 -22.95
C GLY A 130 4.86 -13.20 -22.24
N ILE A 131 4.98 -14.43 -21.76
CA ILE A 131 6.16 -14.89 -21.01
C ILE A 131 7.24 -15.32 -22.00
N VAL A 132 8.40 -14.69 -21.90
CA VAL A 132 9.59 -14.99 -22.72
C VAL A 132 10.71 -15.54 -21.86
N TYR A 133 11.53 -16.44 -22.42
CA TYR A 133 12.73 -16.93 -21.76
C TYR A 133 13.91 -16.04 -22.15
N ARG A 134 14.59 -15.47 -21.16
CA ARG A 134 15.78 -14.63 -21.35
C ARG A 134 16.89 -15.11 -20.42
N GLN A 135 18.13 -14.98 -20.86
CA GLN A 135 19.29 -15.16 -20.00
C GLN A 135 19.30 -14.04 -18.95
N ILE A 136 19.56 -14.40 -17.69
CA ILE A 136 19.76 -13.43 -16.63
C ILE A 136 21.17 -12.86 -16.85
N SER A 137 21.28 -11.75 -17.58
CA SER A 137 22.53 -11.00 -17.75
C SER A 137 22.58 -9.83 -16.76
N GLY A 138 23.79 -9.40 -16.39
CA GLY A 138 24.03 -8.21 -15.58
C GLY A 138 23.54 -6.90 -16.22
N GLU A 139 23.05 -6.92 -17.46
CA GLU A 139 22.45 -5.77 -18.17
C GLU A 139 21.10 -5.33 -17.59
N SER A 140 20.58 -6.05 -16.57
CA SER A 140 19.37 -5.68 -15.85
C SER A 140 19.45 -4.27 -15.24
N GLU A 141 20.65 -3.84 -14.84
CA GLU A 141 20.90 -2.46 -14.38
C GLU A 141 20.74 -1.43 -15.50
N THR A 142 21.22 -1.74 -16.70
CA THR A 142 21.13 -0.84 -17.87
C THR A 142 19.69 -0.71 -18.35
N VAL A 143 18.93 -1.82 -18.40
CA VAL A 143 17.50 -1.79 -18.75
C VAL A 143 16.69 -1.04 -17.69
N ALA A 144 16.97 -1.27 -16.39
CA ALA A 144 16.33 -0.53 -15.32
C ALA A 144 16.64 0.98 -15.38
N GLN A 145 17.85 1.36 -15.80
CA GLN A 145 18.19 2.77 -15.99
C GLN A 145 17.44 3.38 -17.18
N GLN A 146 17.31 2.66 -18.30
CA GLN A 146 16.53 3.13 -19.43
C GLN A 146 15.03 3.28 -19.10
N ASP A 147 14.47 2.35 -18.32
CA ASP A 147 13.08 2.44 -17.83
C ASP A 147 12.91 3.65 -16.90
N VAL A 148 13.90 3.92 -16.04
CA VAL A 148 13.95 5.13 -15.19
C VAL A 148 14.02 6.39 -16.03
N ASP A 149 14.92 6.46 -17.01
CA ASP A 149 15.10 7.65 -17.84
C ASP A 149 13.84 7.94 -18.68
N THR A 150 13.24 6.89 -19.24
CA THR A 150 11.96 6.97 -19.96
C THR A 150 10.85 7.48 -19.03
N TRP A 151 10.77 6.94 -17.82
CA TRP A 151 9.80 7.39 -16.84
C TRP A 151 9.97 8.86 -16.46
N MET A 152 11.20 9.27 -16.18
CA MET A 152 11.54 10.65 -15.86
C MET A 152 11.16 11.62 -16.99
N ALA A 153 11.24 11.18 -18.25
CA ALA A 153 10.76 11.95 -19.39
C ALA A 153 9.22 12.04 -19.48
N THR A 154 8.50 10.99 -19.05
CA THR A 154 7.01 10.98 -19.03
C THR A 154 6.40 11.66 -17.82
N LEU A 155 7.13 11.76 -16.71
CA LEU A 155 6.61 12.27 -15.45
C LEU A 155 6.07 13.72 -15.58
N PRO A 156 6.76 14.68 -16.21
CA PRO A 156 6.24 16.04 -16.39
C PRO A 156 4.88 16.10 -17.10
N GLU A 157 4.66 15.26 -18.11
CA GLU A 157 3.38 15.19 -18.83
C GLU A 157 2.25 14.68 -17.92
N LEU A 158 2.55 13.70 -17.06
CA LEU A 158 1.58 13.20 -16.09
C LEU A 158 1.19 14.24 -15.04
N LEU A 159 2.14 15.10 -14.67
CA LEU A 159 1.97 16.12 -13.62
C LEU A 159 1.40 17.45 -14.14
N GLN A 160 1.36 17.69 -15.46
CA GLN A 160 1.03 18.99 -16.06
C GLN A 160 -0.27 19.64 -15.56
N ASN A 161 -1.27 18.84 -15.14
CA ASN A 161 -2.58 19.31 -14.68
C ASN A 161 -2.79 19.18 -13.17
N TYR A 162 -1.72 18.96 -12.40
CA TYR A 162 -1.80 18.74 -10.96
C TYR A 162 -0.88 19.71 -10.22
N GLU A 163 -1.42 20.38 -9.21
CA GLU A 163 -0.60 21.15 -8.27
C GLU A 163 0.20 20.19 -7.36
N PRO A 164 1.32 20.64 -6.77
CA PRO A 164 2.11 19.84 -5.82
C PRO A 164 1.27 19.20 -4.70
N ARG A 165 0.29 19.93 -4.18
CA ARG A 165 -0.65 19.42 -3.18
C ARG A 165 -1.46 18.21 -3.67
N ASP A 166 -1.74 18.11 -4.98
CA ASP A 166 -2.60 17.11 -5.63
C ASP A 166 -1.83 15.87 -6.12
N ILE A 167 -0.51 15.82 -5.89
CA ILE A 167 0.37 14.75 -6.30
C ILE A 167 0.68 13.90 -5.08
N PHE A 168 0.15 12.67 -5.02
CA PHE A 168 0.31 11.77 -3.89
C PHE A 168 1.14 10.55 -4.26
N ASN A 169 1.88 10.03 -3.28
CA ASN A 169 2.46 8.69 -3.34
C ASN A 169 2.04 7.92 -2.10
N ALA A 170 1.79 6.63 -2.27
CA ALA A 170 1.49 5.71 -1.19
C ALA A 170 2.35 4.46 -1.30
N ASP A 171 2.68 3.89 -0.15
CA ASP A 171 3.43 2.64 -0.05
C ASP A 171 3.21 1.96 1.31
N GLU A 172 3.43 0.65 1.34
CA GLU A 172 3.32 -0.18 2.53
C GLU A 172 4.67 -0.62 3.08
N PHE A 173 4.74 -0.77 4.40
CA PHE A 173 5.88 -1.41 5.06
C PHE A 173 5.45 -2.31 6.20
N GLY A 174 6.26 -3.33 6.49
CA GLY A 174 6.13 -4.14 7.69
C GLY A 174 6.83 -3.49 8.88
N LEU A 175 6.25 -3.65 10.07
CA LEU A 175 6.80 -3.15 11.33
C LEU A 175 6.77 -4.26 12.40
N PHE A 176 7.93 -4.69 12.89
CA PHE A 176 8.01 -5.55 14.06
C PHE A 176 7.88 -4.72 15.34
N PHE A 177 6.65 -4.47 15.76
CA PHE A 177 6.34 -3.41 16.72
C PHE A 177 6.90 -3.68 18.13
N LYS A 178 7.07 -4.94 18.53
CA LYS A 178 7.69 -5.34 19.82
C LYS A 178 9.21 -5.57 19.77
N LEU A 179 9.85 -5.40 18.61
CA LEU A 179 11.26 -5.75 18.44
C LEU A 179 12.19 -4.72 19.09
N MET A 180 12.98 -5.15 20.08
CA MET A 180 13.99 -4.34 20.78
C MET A 180 15.39 -4.48 20.16
N PRO A 181 16.34 -3.58 20.46
CA PRO A 181 17.74 -3.74 20.05
C PRO A 181 18.32 -5.08 20.51
N ASN A 182 19.17 -5.67 19.67
CA ASN A 182 19.78 -6.98 19.93
C ASN A 182 21.28 -6.90 20.27
N LYS A 183 21.80 -5.70 20.52
CA LYS A 183 23.18 -5.45 20.93
C LYS A 183 23.15 -4.68 22.24
N SER A 184 24.02 -5.07 23.18
CA SER A 184 24.16 -4.42 24.49
C SER A 184 25.63 -4.31 24.86
N TYR A 185 25.95 -3.34 25.71
CA TYR A 185 27.23 -3.32 26.43
C TYR A 185 27.20 -4.40 27.50
N VAL A 186 28.32 -5.10 27.67
CA VAL A 186 28.52 -6.13 28.71
C VAL A 186 29.87 -5.90 29.38
N PHE A 187 30.01 -6.27 30.66
CA PHE A 187 31.29 -6.15 31.32
C PHE A 187 32.29 -7.16 30.75
N LYS A 188 33.57 -6.79 30.76
CA LYS A 188 34.64 -7.64 30.22
C LYS A 188 34.68 -8.97 30.98
N GLY A 189 34.47 -10.07 30.27
CA GLY A 189 34.45 -11.43 30.83
C GLY A 189 33.04 -11.99 31.06
N GLU A 190 31.99 -11.18 30.87
CA GLU A 190 30.62 -11.68 30.88
C GLU A 190 30.22 -12.27 29.52
N THR A 191 29.35 -13.27 29.57
CA THR A 191 28.71 -13.82 28.37
C THR A 191 27.36 -13.15 28.16
N CYS A 192 27.11 -12.66 26.95
CA CYS A 192 25.84 -12.04 26.58
C CYS A 192 24.90 -13.11 26.02
N HIS A 193 23.80 -13.39 26.71
CA HIS A 193 22.74 -14.27 26.22
C HIS A 193 21.56 -13.43 25.73
N GLY A 194 21.30 -13.44 24.42
CA GLY A 194 20.16 -12.75 23.83
C GLY A 194 18.85 -13.48 24.11
N GLY A 195 17.80 -12.74 24.47
CA GLY A 195 16.44 -13.25 24.54
C GLY A 195 15.85 -13.54 23.14
N LYS A 196 14.75 -14.30 23.09
CA LYS A 196 14.01 -14.54 21.84
C LYS A 196 13.46 -13.22 21.31
N ALA A 197 13.85 -12.83 20.10
CA ALA A 197 13.33 -11.64 19.44
C ALA A 197 11.80 -11.75 19.26
N ASN A 198 11.05 -10.76 19.73
CA ASN A 198 9.62 -10.67 19.46
C ASN A 198 9.40 -10.04 18.08
N LYS A 199 8.95 -10.87 17.13
CA LYS A 199 8.70 -10.51 15.73
C LYS A 199 7.20 -10.41 15.41
N GLU A 200 6.39 -10.09 16.43
CA GLU A 200 5.01 -9.69 16.18
C GLU A 200 4.96 -8.46 15.29
N ARG A 201 4.00 -8.46 14.37
CA ARG A 201 4.05 -7.63 13.17
C ARG A 201 2.76 -6.86 12.96
N LEU A 202 2.93 -5.63 12.48
CA LEU A 202 1.90 -4.85 11.80
C LEU A 202 2.34 -4.57 10.35
N THR A 203 1.39 -4.41 9.44
CA THR A 203 1.63 -3.76 8.15
C THR A 203 1.03 -2.35 8.20
N VAL A 204 1.76 -1.36 7.70
CA VAL A 204 1.33 0.03 7.70
C VAL A 204 1.38 0.57 6.27
N LEU A 205 0.28 1.15 5.80
CA LEU A 205 0.23 1.91 4.56
C LEU A 205 0.27 3.41 4.90
N ALA A 206 1.25 4.11 4.34
CA ALA A 206 1.40 5.55 4.43
C ALA A 206 1.13 6.23 3.08
N CYS A 207 0.53 7.42 3.10
CA CYS A 207 0.23 8.20 1.89
C CYS A 207 0.35 9.69 2.19
N ALA A 208 1.07 10.44 1.36
CA ALA A 208 1.28 11.88 1.52
C ALA A 208 1.46 12.56 0.16
N ASN A 209 1.25 13.88 0.14
CA ASN A 209 1.42 14.69 -1.07
C ASN A 209 2.82 15.30 -1.23
N SER A 210 3.11 15.71 -2.45
CA SER A 210 4.43 16.18 -2.88
C SER A 210 4.92 17.44 -2.16
N ASP A 211 4.01 18.34 -1.78
CA ASP A 211 4.38 19.53 -1.00
C ASP A 211 4.41 19.31 0.53
N GLY A 212 4.10 18.11 1.00
CA GLY A 212 4.11 17.76 2.42
C GLY A 212 3.01 18.43 3.26
N SER A 213 2.07 19.14 2.65
CA SER A 213 0.96 19.81 3.35
C SER A 213 -0.12 18.83 3.85
N GLU A 214 -0.21 17.64 3.24
CA GLU A 214 -1.25 16.66 3.54
C GLU A 214 -0.65 15.25 3.66
N LYS A 215 -0.81 14.68 4.86
CA LYS A 215 -0.58 13.28 5.17
C LYS A 215 -1.93 12.61 5.36
N LEU A 216 -2.23 11.57 4.60
CA LEU A 216 -3.44 10.77 4.83
C LEU A 216 -3.31 9.98 6.13
N ARG A 217 -4.46 9.64 6.70
CA ARG A 217 -4.55 8.74 7.86
C ARG A 217 -3.91 7.40 7.49
N LEU A 218 -3.01 6.91 8.34
CA LEU A 218 -2.38 5.60 8.16
C LEU A 218 -3.44 4.49 8.15
N LEU A 219 -3.25 3.47 7.32
CA LEU A 219 -3.93 2.20 7.47
C LEU A 219 -2.98 1.22 8.15
N VAL A 220 -3.39 0.68 9.30
CA VAL A 220 -2.62 -0.29 10.07
C VAL A 220 -3.36 -1.63 10.06
N ILE A 221 -2.69 -2.67 9.58
CA ILE A 221 -3.21 -4.03 9.51
C ILE A 221 -2.55 -4.87 10.60
N GLY A 222 -3.35 -5.35 11.55
CA GLY A 222 -2.93 -6.31 12.58
C GLY A 222 -3.46 -7.72 12.31
N LYS A 223 -3.22 -8.63 13.26
CA LYS A 223 -3.67 -10.02 13.18
C LYS A 223 -5.15 -10.18 13.58
N ALA A 224 -5.48 -9.79 14.80
CA ALA A 224 -6.84 -9.91 15.33
C ALA A 224 -7.73 -8.74 14.91
N LYS A 225 -8.99 -9.03 14.59
CA LYS A 225 -9.97 -7.98 14.25
C LYS A 225 -10.30 -7.07 15.43
N ASN A 226 -10.38 -7.66 16.63
CA ASN A 226 -10.65 -6.93 17.86
C ASN A 226 -9.62 -7.35 18.92
N PRO A 227 -8.37 -6.84 18.86
CA PRO A 227 -7.38 -7.10 19.89
C PRO A 227 -7.93 -6.73 21.27
N ARG A 228 -7.63 -7.52 22.31
CA ARG A 228 -8.13 -7.27 23.68
C ARG A 228 -7.77 -5.88 24.21
N CYS A 229 -6.63 -5.33 23.80
CA CYS A 229 -6.21 -3.96 24.14
C CYS A 229 -7.12 -2.87 23.55
N PHE A 230 -8.05 -3.19 22.64
CA PHE A 230 -9.07 -2.26 22.14
C PHE A 230 -10.34 -2.24 22.99
N LYS A 231 -10.43 -3.08 24.02
CA LYS A 231 -11.55 -3.03 24.96
C LYS A 231 -11.62 -1.62 25.57
N ASN A 232 -12.78 -0.97 25.41
CA ASN A 232 -13.07 0.42 25.78
C ASN A 232 -12.41 1.52 24.93
N VAL A 233 -11.71 1.18 23.85
CA VAL A 233 -11.19 2.14 22.88
C VAL A 233 -12.29 2.50 21.89
N ARG A 234 -12.70 3.76 21.85
CA ARG A 234 -13.80 4.24 20.99
C ARG A 234 -13.34 4.82 19.65
N SER A 235 -12.08 5.24 19.56
CA SER A 235 -11.52 5.88 18.38
C SER A 235 -10.01 5.66 18.31
N LEU A 236 -9.50 5.49 17.11
CA LEU A 236 -8.07 5.37 16.83
C LEU A 236 -7.58 6.55 15.97
N PRO A 237 -6.31 6.97 16.08
CA PRO A 237 -5.73 7.99 15.20
C PRO A 237 -5.43 7.46 13.78
N VAL A 238 -5.55 6.15 13.58
CA VAL A 238 -5.34 5.45 12.30
C VAL A 238 -6.64 4.79 11.84
N THR A 239 -6.67 4.30 10.60
CA THR A 239 -7.64 3.30 10.17
C THR A 239 -7.06 1.94 10.53
N TYR A 240 -7.78 1.13 11.29
CA TYR A 240 -7.34 -0.21 11.65
C TYR A 240 -8.10 -1.26 10.84
N ASP A 241 -7.37 -2.27 10.38
CA ASP A 241 -7.94 -3.44 9.74
C ASP A 241 -7.19 -4.70 10.22
N ALA A 242 -7.72 -5.88 9.95
CA ALA A 242 -7.15 -7.14 10.43
C ALA A 242 -7.16 -8.24 9.38
N GLN A 243 -6.03 -8.93 9.30
CA GLN A 243 -5.79 -10.11 8.48
C GLN A 243 -4.93 -11.08 9.29
N SER A 244 -5.20 -12.39 9.26
CA SER A 244 -4.59 -13.38 10.16
C SER A 244 -3.04 -13.38 10.21
N ARG A 245 -2.39 -12.89 9.15
CA ARG A 245 -0.94 -12.78 8.97
C ARG A 245 -0.45 -11.32 8.97
N ALA A 246 -1.34 -10.37 9.23
CA ALA A 246 -1.12 -8.93 9.24
C ALA A 246 -0.55 -8.41 7.91
N TRP A 247 -1.13 -8.86 6.79
CA TRP A 247 -0.64 -8.54 5.43
C TRP A 247 -1.60 -7.68 4.62
N MET A 248 -1.01 -6.87 3.73
CA MET A 248 -1.78 -6.20 2.68
C MET A 248 -2.24 -7.21 1.64
N THR A 249 -3.49 -7.09 1.22
CA THR A 249 -4.11 -7.89 0.15
C THR A 249 -4.71 -6.95 -0.89
N GLY A 250 -4.88 -7.41 -2.14
CA GLY A 250 -5.47 -6.57 -3.18
C GLY A 250 -6.89 -6.10 -2.87
N ILE A 251 -7.68 -6.91 -2.16
CA ILE A 251 -9.04 -6.53 -1.74
C ILE A 251 -8.98 -5.37 -0.74
N ARG A 252 -8.14 -5.46 0.29
CA ARG A 252 -7.97 -4.39 1.30
C ARG A 252 -7.40 -3.13 0.70
N PHE A 253 -6.48 -3.27 -0.26
CA PHE A 253 -5.96 -2.14 -1.01
C PHE A 253 -7.03 -1.44 -1.84
N ILE A 254 -7.96 -2.18 -2.47
CA ILE A 254 -9.12 -1.61 -3.17
C ILE A 254 -10.03 -0.86 -2.20
N ASP A 255 -10.32 -1.45 -1.04
CA ASP A 255 -11.19 -0.83 -0.05
C ASP A 255 -10.58 0.47 0.48
N TRP A 256 -9.27 0.47 0.74
CA TRP A 256 -8.53 1.68 1.05
C TRP A 256 -8.58 2.71 -0.08
N LEU A 257 -8.30 2.32 -1.33
CA LEU A 257 -8.35 3.21 -2.49
C LEU A 257 -9.73 3.87 -2.67
N LYS A 258 -10.81 3.11 -2.51
CA LYS A 258 -12.18 3.63 -2.60
C LYS A 258 -12.48 4.63 -1.49
N ALA A 259 -12.05 4.35 -0.25
CA ALA A 259 -12.21 5.29 0.85
C ALA A 259 -11.43 6.60 0.62
N VAL A 260 -10.24 6.51 0.01
CA VAL A 260 -9.47 7.70 -0.39
C VAL A 260 -10.16 8.44 -1.55
N ASP A 261 -10.73 7.73 -2.53
CA ASP A 261 -11.48 8.34 -3.63
C ASP A 261 -12.71 9.09 -3.11
N ASP A 262 -13.47 8.49 -2.18
CA ASP A 262 -14.59 9.13 -1.50
C ASP A 262 -14.14 10.36 -0.71
N HIS A 263 -12.99 10.29 -0.02
CA HIS A 263 -12.41 11.43 0.70
C HIS A 263 -12.14 12.62 -0.23
N PHE A 264 -11.54 12.38 -1.40
CA PHE A 264 -11.29 13.43 -2.39
C PHE A 264 -12.55 13.84 -3.17
N GLN A 265 -13.53 12.95 -3.29
CA GLN A 265 -14.85 13.27 -3.83
C GLN A 265 -15.57 14.27 -2.92
N ILE A 266 -15.58 14.06 -1.61
CA ILE A 266 -16.17 14.97 -0.61
C ILE A 266 -15.47 16.34 -0.64
N LYS A 267 -14.15 16.35 -0.83
CA LYS A 267 -13.36 17.58 -0.97
C LYS A 267 -13.49 18.26 -2.35
N CYS A 268 -14.30 17.72 -3.27
CA CYS A 268 -14.42 18.20 -4.65
C CYS A 268 -13.06 18.37 -5.35
N ARG A 269 -12.12 17.47 -5.07
CA ARG A 269 -10.72 17.58 -5.46
C ARG A 269 -10.30 16.39 -6.31
N ARG A 270 -9.48 16.63 -7.32
CA ARG A 270 -8.92 15.56 -8.15
C ARG A 270 -7.43 15.47 -7.91
N ILE A 271 -6.95 14.25 -7.69
CA ILE A 271 -5.54 13.99 -7.40
C ILE A 271 -4.96 12.96 -8.35
N ILE A 272 -3.64 12.90 -8.42
CA ILE A 272 -2.88 11.82 -9.04
C ILE A 272 -2.17 11.04 -7.93
N LEU A 273 -2.34 9.73 -7.93
CA LEU A 273 -1.77 8.84 -6.92
C LEU A 273 -0.79 7.87 -7.58
N PHE A 274 0.46 7.93 -7.17
CA PHE A 274 1.53 7.05 -7.60
C PHE A 274 1.71 5.90 -6.61
N ILE A 275 1.75 4.67 -7.12
CA ILE A 275 1.95 3.45 -6.33
C ILE A 275 2.96 2.54 -7.05
N ASP A 276 3.61 1.66 -6.30
CA ASP A 276 4.50 0.68 -6.90
C ASP A 276 3.71 -0.35 -7.76
N ASN A 277 4.44 -1.10 -8.57
CA ASN A 277 3.88 -2.15 -9.42
C ASN A 277 3.87 -3.51 -8.69
N CYS A 278 3.45 -3.51 -7.42
CA CYS A 278 3.28 -4.71 -6.62
C CYS A 278 2.17 -5.61 -7.20
N PRO A 279 2.34 -6.95 -7.21
CA PRO A 279 1.29 -7.87 -7.62
C PRO A 279 0.01 -7.76 -6.78
N ALA A 280 0.11 -7.34 -5.52
CA ALA A 280 -1.03 -7.09 -4.65
C ALA A 280 -1.86 -5.88 -5.11
N HIS A 281 -1.33 -5.00 -5.96
CA HIS A 281 -2.04 -3.82 -6.45
C HIS A 281 -2.93 -4.18 -7.65
N PRO A 282 -4.26 -4.06 -7.52
CA PRO A 282 -5.19 -4.51 -8.54
C PRO A 282 -5.27 -3.54 -9.71
N LYS A 283 -5.19 -4.10 -10.92
CA LYS A 283 -5.25 -3.33 -12.17
C LYS A 283 -6.70 -3.10 -12.57
N GLY A 284 -7.02 -1.87 -12.99
CA GLY A 284 -8.33 -1.52 -13.56
C GLY A 284 -9.41 -1.16 -12.54
N VAL A 285 -9.01 -0.67 -11.36
CA VAL A 285 -9.96 -0.08 -10.40
C VAL A 285 -10.56 1.21 -10.98
N GLU A 286 -11.88 1.28 -11.07
CA GLU A 286 -12.59 2.49 -11.50
C GLU A 286 -12.67 3.49 -10.32
N LEU A 287 -12.01 4.64 -10.46
CA LEU A 287 -11.97 5.73 -9.48
C LEU A 287 -12.47 7.02 -10.15
N LYS A 288 -13.13 7.89 -9.40
CA LYS A 288 -13.76 9.11 -9.93
C LYS A 288 -12.86 10.34 -9.80
N ASN A 289 -12.16 10.44 -8.68
CA ASN A 289 -11.41 11.62 -8.26
C ASN A 289 -9.90 11.35 -8.22
N ILE A 290 -9.48 10.09 -8.24
CA ILE A 290 -8.07 9.68 -8.27
C ILE A 290 -7.68 9.18 -9.65
N LYS A 291 -6.64 9.78 -10.23
CA LYS A 291 -5.87 9.19 -11.34
C LYS A 291 -4.80 8.28 -10.76
N LEU A 292 -5.03 6.96 -10.79
CA LEU A 292 -4.08 5.97 -10.29
C LEU A 292 -2.99 5.70 -11.33
N VAL A 293 -1.72 5.81 -10.92
CA VAL A 293 -0.54 5.63 -11.78
C VAL A 293 0.43 4.67 -11.12
N TYR A 294 0.91 3.69 -11.90
CA TYR A 294 1.87 2.69 -11.45
C TYR A 294 3.28 3.08 -11.86
N LEU A 295 4.20 3.03 -10.90
CA LEU A 295 5.63 3.23 -11.17
C LEU A 295 6.18 2.08 -12.05
N PRO A 296 7.26 2.31 -12.82
CA PRO A 296 7.90 1.28 -13.60
C PRO A 296 8.36 0.11 -12.72
N PRO A 297 8.21 -1.15 -13.19
CA PRO A 297 8.68 -2.31 -12.44
C PRO A 297 10.20 -2.25 -12.25
N ASN A 298 10.68 -2.67 -11.07
CA ASN A 298 12.11 -2.69 -10.69
C ASN A 298 12.79 -1.32 -10.52
N ALA A 299 12.05 -0.21 -10.55
CA ALA A 299 12.59 1.14 -10.35
C ALA A 299 12.10 1.81 -9.05
N THR A 300 11.28 1.11 -8.26
CA THR A 300 10.66 1.62 -7.02
C THR A 300 11.68 2.24 -6.07
N SER A 301 12.82 1.58 -5.82
CA SER A 301 13.87 2.09 -4.93
C SER A 301 14.50 3.42 -5.37
N LYS A 302 14.34 3.84 -6.64
CA LYS A 302 14.82 5.12 -7.17
C LYS A 302 13.69 6.14 -7.35
N LEU A 303 12.48 5.67 -7.66
CA LEU A 303 11.37 6.51 -8.15
C LEU A 303 10.22 6.67 -7.15
N GLN A 304 10.18 5.91 -6.07
CA GLN A 304 9.09 5.95 -5.10
C GLN A 304 9.41 6.90 -3.95
N PRO A 305 8.71 8.04 -3.81
CA PRO A 305 8.94 9.01 -2.74
C PRO A 305 8.92 8.42 -1.32
N MET A 306 7.98 7.52 -1.03
CA MET A 306 7.87 6.87 0.28
C MET A 306 9.15 6.12 0.67
N ASP A 307 9.81 5.51 -0.31
CA ASP A 307 11.09 4.80 -0.15
C ASP A 307 12.31 5.71 -0.20
N GLN A 308 12.17 6.99 -0.59
CA GLN A 308 13.27 7.96 -0.61
C GLN A 308 13.62 8.54 0.77
N GLY A 309 12.93 8.13 1.83
CA GLY A 309 13.25 8.51 3.20
C GLY A 309 12.06 8.68 4.13
N ILE A 310 10.84 8.86 3.60
CA ILE A 310 9.65 9.09 4.42
C ILE A 310 9.38 7.90 5.34
N ILE A 311 9.34 6.67 4.80
CA ILE A 311 9.14 5.44 5.60
C ILE A 311 10.31 5.23 6.57
N LYS A 312 11.54 5.56 6.16
CA LYS A 312 12.71 5.47 7.03
C LYS A 312 12.57 6.37 8.26
N VAL A 313 12.21 7.64 8.06
CA VAL A 313 12.00 8.60 9.17
C VAL A 313 10.81 8.17 10.04
N LEU A 314 9.74 7.64 9.45
CA LEU A 314 8.61 7.09 10.19
C LEU A 314 9.03 5.94 11.13
N LYS A 315 9.78 4.97 10.60
CA LYS A 315 10.33 3.84 11.38
C LYS A 315 11.28 4.34 12.47
N GLN A 316 12.17 5.28 12.17
CA GLN A 316 13.06 5.89 13.16
C GLN A 316 12.28 6.59 14.28
N GLY A 317 11.24 7.34 13.95
CA GLY A 317 10.35 7.95 14.94
C GLY A 317 9.68 6.92 15.85
N TYR A 318 9.19 5.82 15.29
CA TYR A 318 8.62 4.71 16.07
C TYR A 318 9.66 4.08 17.00
N ARG A 319 10.84 3.73 16.47
CA ARG A 319 11.94 3.09 17.23
C ARG A 319 12.44 3.99 18.35
N THR A 320 12.53 5.30 18.11
CA THR A 320 12.90 6.31 19.11
C THR A 320 11.92 6.31 20.28
N ARG A 321 10.61 6.31 20.00
CA ARG A 321 9.56 6.21 21.03
C ARG A 321 9.63 4.91 21.84
N LEU A 322 9.96 3.81 21.18
CA LEU A 322 10.12 2.51 21.85
C LEU A 322 11.33 2.51 22.81
N ILE A 323 12.45 3.14 22.45
CA ILE A 323 13.60 3.31 23.35
C ILE A 323 13.26 4.22 24.53
N HIS A 324 12.58 5.35 24.29
CA HIS A 324 12.16 6.23 25.39
C HIS A 324 11.23 5.54 26.38
N ARG A 325 10.28 4.73 25.89
CA ARG A 325 9.46 3.88 26.75
C ARG A 325 10.32 2.94 27.61
N TYR A 326 11.28 2.27 26.99
CA TYR A 326 12.17 1.35 27.72
C TYR A 326 13.00 2.08 28.80
N LEU A 327 13.47 3.29 28.52
CA LEU A 327 14.17 4.11 29.53
C LEU A 327 13.25 4.45 30.72
N GLN A 328 12.00 4.81 30.47
CA GLN A 328 11.03 5.07 31.53
C GLN A 328 10.76 3.82 32.38
N GLU A 329 10.61 2.65 31.76
CA GLU A 329 10.43 1.38 32.47
C GLU A 329 11.66 0.97 33.30
N MET A 330 12.86 1.48 32.97
CA MET A 330 14.07 1.27 33.77
C MET A 330 14.12 2.18 35.00
N GLU A 331 13.60 3.40 34.89
CA GLU A 331 13.53 4.37 35.99
C GLU A 331 12.42 4.03 36.99
N ASP A 332 11.30 3.49 36.49
CA ASP A 332 10.16 3.01 37.29
C ASP A 332 9.80 1.57 36.92
N PRO A 333 10.43 0.57 37.56
CA PRO A 333 10.19 -0.85 37.27
C PRO A 333 8.74 -1.30 37.50
N ASP A 334 8.01 -0.63 38.41
CA ASP A 334 6.62 -0.95 38.72
C ASP A 334 5.66 -0.45 37.62
N SER A 335 6.10 0.47 36.76
CA SER A 335 5.36 0.94 35.58
C SER A 335 5.40 -0.03 34.39
N LYS A 336 6.22 -1.09 34.48
CA LYS A 336 6.48 -2.01 33.36
C LYS A 336 5.23 -2.79 32.99
N ARG A 337 4.79 -2.63 31.74
CA ARG A 337 3.70 -3.43 31.16
C ARG A 337 4.01 -3.85 29.72
N PRO A 338 3.40 -4.93 29.21
CA PRO A 338 3.57 -5.33 27.81
C PRO A 338 3.21 -4.20 26.83
N LEU A 339 3.98 -4.10 25.75
CA LEU A 339 3.68 -3.18 24.65
C LEU A 339 2.54 -3.76 23.81
N THR A 340 1.38 -3.11 23.78
CA THR A 340 0.21 -3.62 23.07
C THR A 340 0.11 -3.13 21.63
N VAL A 341 -0.76 -3.74 20.81
CA VAL A 341 -1.11 -3.20 19.48
C VAL A 341 -1.63 -1.77 19.56
N HIS A 342 -2.41 -1.44 20.60
CA HIS A 342 -2.91 -0.08 20.82
C HIS A 342 -1.75 0.91 21.05
N ASP A 343 -0.78 0.56 21.90
CA ASP A 343 0.41 1.39 22.13
C ASP A 343 1.22 1.59 20.84
N ALA A 344 1.36 0.53 20.04
CA ALA A 344 2.04 0.61 18.76
C ALA A 344 1.34 1.56 17.78
N ILE A 345 0.01 1.52 17.72
CA ILE A 345 -0.80 2.43 16.90
C ILE A 345 -0.63 3.89 17.34
N LEU A 346 -0.68 4.15 18.65
CA LEU A 346 -0.46 5.50 19.16
C LEU A 346 0.95 6.01 18.82
N ASN A 347 1.96 5.16 19.00
CA ASN A 347 3.35 5.52 18.70
C ASN A 347 3.61 5.76 17.20
N ILE A 348 3.08 4.92 16.31
CA ILE A 348 3.29 5.10 14.86
C ILE A 348 2.51 6.30 14.32
N ALA A 349 1.30 6.56 14.84
CA ALA A 349 0.54 7.76 14.48
C ALA A 349 1.28 9.03 14.93
N ALA A 350 1.77 9.06 16.17
CA ALA A 350 2.53 10.20 16.67
C ALA A 350 3.89 10.36 15.97
N ALA A 351 4.51 9.28 15.48
CA ALA A 351 5.69 9.35 14.62
C ALA A 351 5.34 9.92 13.23
N TRP A 352 4.21 9.51 12.65
CA TRP A 352 3.71 10.01 11.36
C TRP A 352 3.39 11.50 11.41
N GLU A 353 2.71 11.94 12.46
CA GLU A 353 2.40 13.36 12.68
C GLU A 353 3.65 14.23 12.80
N ALA A 354 4.72 13.70 13.43
CA ALA A 354 5.97 14.42 13.67
C ALA A 354 6.85 14.60 12.42
N ILE A 355 6.59 13.86 11.33
CA ILE A 355 7.33 14.03 10.06
C ILE A 355 7.06 15.43 9.51
N LYS A 356 8.14 16.17 9.25
CA LYS A 356 8.07 17.53 8.74
C LYS A 356 7.69 17.56 7.25
N PRO A 357 6.97 18.60 6.79
CA PRO A 357 6.68 18.79 5.37
C PRO A 357 7.93 18.80 4.49
N GLU A 358 9.03 19.40 4.96
CA GLU A 358 10.30 19.51 4.23
C GLU A 358 10.90 18.13 3.95
N THR A 359 10.82 17.20 4.90
CA THR A 359 11.27 15.81 4.73
C THR A 359 10.53 15.15 3.56
N ILE A 360 9.21 15.34 3.48
CA ILE A 360 8.37 14.79 2.41
C ILE A 360 8.74 15.42 1.07
N GLN A 361 8.79 16.75 1.01
CA GLN A 361 9.18 17.49 -0.21
C GLN A 361 10.53 17.04 -0.75
N ASN A 362 11.52 16.87 0.12
CA ASN A 362 12.86 16.43 -0.27
C ASN A 362 12.85 15.00 -0.84
N CYS A 363 12.06 14.10 -0.27
CA CYS A 363 11.89 12.74 -0.79
C CYS A 363 11.22 12.72 -2.17
N PHE A 364 10.19 13.54 -2.38
CA PHE A 364 9.56 13.70 -3.70
C PHE A 364 10.54 14.28 -4.74
N LYS A 365 11.30 15.31 -4.39
CA LYS A 365 12.36 15.88 -5.26
C LYS A 365 13.42 14.84 -5.62
N LYS A 366 13.87 14.03 -4.65
CA LYS A 366 14.85 12.95 -4.84
C LYS A 366 14.31 11.86 -5.78
N ALA A 367 13.01 11.57 -5.71
CA ALA A 367 12.31 10.66 -6.62
C ALA A 367 12.00 11.25 -8.01
N GLY A 368 12.37 12.51 -8.27
CA GLY A 368 12.19 13.15 -9.58
C GLY A 368 10.94 14.00 -9.74
N PHE A 369 10.10 14.15 -8.70
CA PHE A 369 8.91 15.00 -8.70
C PHE A 369 9.29 16.48 -8.48
N ARG A 370 10.13 17.02 -9.37
CA ARG A 370 10.62 18.39 -9.29
C ARG A 370 9.63 19.34 -9.94
N ASN A 371 9.32 20.44 -9.26
CA ASN A 371 8.85 21.65 -9.94
C ASN A 371 10.07 22.34 -10.58
N ASN A 372 9.89 23.12 -11.64
CA ASN A 372 10.93 23.83 -12.40
C ASN A 372 11.73 24.90 -11.60
N VAL A 373 11.89 24.74 -10.29
CA VAL A 373 12.64 25.64 -9.41
C VAL A 373 13.97 24.97 -9.03
N VAL A 374 15.02 25.76 -9.15
CA VAL A 374 16.46 25.48 -8.96
C VAL A 374 16.75 24.39 -7.92
N ASP A 375 17.65 23.47 -8.27
CA ASP A 375 18.18 22.42 -7.39
C ASP A 375 18.83 23.04 -6.14
N VAL A 376 18.08 23.06 -5.04
CA VAL A 376 18.61 23.34 -3.70
C VAL A 376 19.25 22.06 -3.18
N VAL A 377 20.46 22.16 -2.63
CA VAL A 377 21.15 21.05 -1.96
C VAL A 377 20.24 20.49 -0.87
N LEU A 378 19.85 19.22 -1.01
CA LEU A 378 18.99 18.54 -0.04
C LEU A 378 19.82 18.18 1.20
N GLU A 379 19.50 18.76 2.35
CA GLU A 379 20.02 18.27 3.63
C GLU A 379 19.34 16.92 3.95
N GLU A 380 20.14 15.85 4.08
CA GLU A 380 19.62 14.57 4.57
C GLU A 380 19.42 14.67 6.09
N GLU A 381 18.19 14.43 6.57
CA GLU A 381 17.94 14.32 8.01
C GLU A 381 18.72 13.12 8.56
N GLY A 382 19.64 13.41 9.49
CA GLY A 382 20.45 12.41 10.17
C GLY A 382 19.63 11.50 11.08
N GLU A 383 20.18 10.32 11.39
CA GLU A 383 19.57 9.41 12.35
C GLU A 383 19.48 10.05 13.76
N PRO A 384 18.36 9.92 14.49
CA PRO A 384 18.24 10.41 15.85
C PRO A 384 19.39 9.92 16.74
N LEU A 385 19.98 10.82 17.53
CA LEU A 385 21.18 10.53 18.36
C LEU A 385 21.02 9.27 19.22
N ILE A 386 19.84 9.07 19.81
CA ILE A 386 19.54 7.90 20.65
C ILE A 386 19.62 6.58 19.87
N LEU A 387 19.29 6.59 18.57
CA LEU A 387 19.36 5.41 17.71
C LEU A 387 20.78 5.15 17.21
N GLN A 388 21.64 6.18 17.11
CA GLN A 388 23.06 6.01 16.77
C GLN A 388 23.79 5.12 17.79
N GLY A 389 23.33 5.11 19.05
CA GLY A 389 23.79 4.19 20.10
C GLY A 389 23.43 2.72 19.86
N PHE A 390 22.55 2.42 18.91
CA PHE A 390 22.11 1.07 18.54
C PHE A 390 22.29 0.81 17.02
N PRO A 391 23.53 0.57 16.55
CA PRO A 391 23.81 0.44 15.13
C PRO A 391 23.00 -0.66 14.43
N GLY A 392 22.18 -0.25 13.45
CA GLY A 392 21.31 -1.10 12.64
C GLY A 392 19.88 -1.26 13.17
N TYR A 393 19.52 -0.61 14.28
CA TYR A 393 18.17 -0.71 14.85
C TYR A 393 17.13 0.10 14.09
N SER A 394 17.51 1.25 13.52
CA SER A 394 16.60 2.06 12.68
C SER A 394 16.16 1.37 11.39
N SER A 395 17.00 0.50 10.84
CA SER A 395 16.77 -0.25 9.59
C SER A 395 16.33 -1.70 9.82
N ILE A 396 16.02 -2.08 11.06
CA ILE A 396 15.73 -3.48 11.44
C ILE A 396 14.51 -4.05 10.70
N ASP A 397 13.61 -3.19 10.23
CA ASP A 397 12.38 -3.54 9.52
C ASP A 397 12.47 -3.40 7.99
N ASP A 398 13.63 -3.04 7.42
CA ASP A 398 13.71 -2.68 5.99
C ASP A 398 13.46 -3.86 5.05
N ASN A 399 13.64 -5.09 5.53
CA ASN A 399 13.38 -6.32 4.78
C ASN A 399 12.06 -7.00 5.18
N VAL A 400 11.19 -6.34 5.94
CA VAL A 400 9.92 -6.93 6.37
C VAL A 400 8.88 -6.72 5.27
N ALA A 401 8.72 -7.73 4.42
CA ALA A 401 7.84 -7.68 3.24
C ALA A 401 6.39 -7.37 3.63
N PRO A 402 5.75 -6.28 3.16
CA PRO A 402 4.42 -5.83 3.60
C PRO A 402 3.24 -6.74 3.19
N TYR A 403 3.48 -7.65 2.24
CA TYR A 403 2.52 -8.57 1.64
C TYR A 403 3.02 -10.02 1.65
N GLU A 404 2.09 -10.95 1.45
CA GLU A 404 2.40 -12.36 1.27
C GLU A 404 2.89 -12.69 -0.14
N ILE A 405 3.87 -13.61 -0.25
CA ILE A 405 4.00 -14.49 -1.42
C ILE A 405 2.92 -15.55 -1.26
N GLN A 406 1.72 -15.29 -1.76
CA GLN A 406 0.55 -16.13 -1.48
C GLN A 406 0.88 -17.61 -1.70
N SER A 407 0.49 -18.47 -0.74
CA SER A 407 0.60 -19.90 -0.95
C SER A 407 -0.27 -20.32 -2.15
N ILE A 408 -0.07 -21.53 -2.66
CA ILE A 408 -0.91 -22.02 -3.76
C ILE A 408 -2.37 -22.03 -3.33
N GLU A 409 -2.60 -22.41 -2.07
CA GLU A 409 -3.89 -22.51 -1.41
C GLU A 409 -4.56 -21.12 -1.32
N ASP A 410 -3.84 -20.07 -0.92
CA ASP A 410 -4.37 -18.70 -0.84
C ASP A 410 -4.68 -18.11 -2.23
N LEU A 411 -3.82 -18.36 -3.23
CA LEU A 411 -4.07 -17.94 -4.61
C LEU A 411 -5.35 -18.58 -5.18
N ILE A 412 -5.57 -19.85 -4.83
CA ILE A 412 -6.74 -20.61 -5.23
C ILE A 412 -8.01 -20.07 -4.57
N GLU A 413 -7.94 -19.74 -3.28
CA GLU A 413 -9.06 -19.11 -2.57
C GLU A 413 -9.39 -17.74 -3.14
N ASN A 414 -8.41 -16.90 -3.45
CA ASN A 414 -8.63 -15.58 -4.06
C ASN A 414 -9.27 -15.64 -5.46
N VAL A 415 -8.94 -16.67 -6.25
CA VAL A 415 -9.56 -16.90 -7.57
C VAL A 415 -10.98 -17.47 -7.44
N ASN A 416 -11.32 -18.11 -6.32
CA ASN A 416 -12.62 -18.73 -6.08
C ASN A 416 -13.60 -17.85 -5.26
N ASN A 417 -13.13 -16.97 -4.38
CA ASN A 417 -13.95 -16.14 -3.50
C ASN A 417 -14.01 -14.69 -3.99
N THR A 418 -15.20 -14.27 -4.46
CA THR A 418 -15.58 -12.85 -4.53
C THR A 418 -16.30 -12.38 -3.26
N GLN A 419 -16.26 -13.12 -2.14
CA GLN A 419 -16.75 -12.63 -0.85
C GLN A 419 -16.35 -13.55 0.32
N LYS A 420 -15.88 -12.89 1.40
CA LYS A 420 -15.78 -13.32 2.80
C LYS A 420 -14.81 -14.48 3.12
N GLU A 421 -13.58 -14.12 3.47
CA GLU A 421 -12.79 -14.91 4.42
C GLU A 421 -13.45 -14.83 5.82
N ALA A 422 -13.69 -15.99 6.41
CA ALA A 422 -14.09 -16.12 7.80
C ALA A 422 -12.85 -15.91 8.69
N LEU A 423 -12.89 -14.89 9.52
CA LEU A 423 -11.90 -14.66 10.57
C LEU A 423 -12.11 -15.70 11.67
N SER A 424 -11.05 -16.39 12.09
CA SER A 424 -11.07 -17.13 13.36
C SER A 424 -11.09 -16.12 14.51
N ASP A 425 -12.11 -16.20 15.36
CA ASP A 425 -12.18 -15.53 16.68
C ASP A 425 -11.19 -16.18 17.67
N ASN A 426 -9.94 -16.40 17.25
CA ASN A 426 -8.91 -16.85 18.17
C ASN A 426 -8.48 -15.65 19.01
N ASP A 427 -9.13 -15.52 20.16
CA ASP A 427 -8.81 -14.68 21.31
C ASP A 427 -7.42 -15.00 21.93
N GLU A 428 -6.42 -15.37 21.13
CA GLU A 428 -5.07 -15.77 21.59
C GLU A 428 -4.08 -14.59 21.67
N ASP A 429 -4.53 -13.33 21.51
CA ASP A 429 -3.67 -12.18 21.78
C ASP A 429 -3.64 -11.91 23.31
N GLU A 430 -2.48 -12.16 23.92
CA GLU A 430 -2.16 -12.03 25.36
C GLU A 430 -2.17 -10.59 25.92
N ASP A 431 -2.58 -9.59 25.14
CA ASP A 431 -2.52 -8.19 25.59
C ASP A 431 -3.72 -7.85 26.49
N GLU A 432 -3.49 -7.68 27.81
CA GLU A 432 -4.53 -7.26 28.77
C GLU A 432 -5.13 -5.89 28.42
N SER A 433 -6.44 -5.74 28.63
CA SER A 433 -7.12 -4.45 28.47
C SER A 433 -6.72 -3.48 29.58
N THR A 434 -6.28 -2.28 29.23
CA THR A 434 -5.99 -1.24 30.22
C THR A 434 -7.30 -0.76 30.89
N PRO A 435 -7.36 -0.65 32.22
CA PRO A 435 -8.53 -0.11 32.90
C PRO A 435 -8.83 1.33 32.45
N VAL A 436 -10.11 1.65 32.31
CA VAL A 436 -10.53 3.02 32.01
C VAL A 436 -10.38 3.87 33.27
N LEU A 437 -9.64 4.97 33.18
CA LEU A 437 -9.49 5.94 34.27
C LEU A 437 -10.84 6.61 34.57
N SER A 438 -11.07 6.93 35.84
CA SER A 438 -12.19 7.81 36.21
C SER A 438 -11.98 9.24 35.69
N ASN A 439 -13.05 10.00 35.53
CA ASN A 439 -12.97 11.41 35.14
C ASN A 439 -12.09 12.23 36.10
N ALA A 440 -12.15 11.95 37.41
CA ALA A 440 -11.31 12.62 38.40
C ALA A 440 -9.81 12.34 38.20
N GLN A 441 -9.46 11.07 37.94
CA GLN A 441 -8.07 10.70 37.64
C GLN A 441 -7.58 11.32 36.33
N ALA A 442 -8.43 11.35 35.30
CA ALA A 442 -8.10 11.98 34.02
C ALA A 442 -7.83 13.49 34.18
N LEU A 443 -8.68 14.21 34.92
CA LEU A 443 -8.49 15.64 35.20
C LEU A 443 -7.24 15.90 36.06
N SER A 444 -6.92 15.02 37.02
CA SER A 444 -5.67 15.11 37.77
C SER A 444 -4.46 15.00 36.84
N ALA A 445 -4.45 13.98 35.96
CA ALA A 445 -3.35 13.77 35.01
C ALA A 445 -3.18 14.95 34.04
N VAL A 446 -4.29 15.54 33.56
CA VAL A 446 -4.23 16.76 32.72
C VAL A 446 -3.59 17.92 33.47
N ASN A 447 -3.92 18.10 34.76
CA ASN A 447 -3.34 19.17 35.57
C ASN A 447 -1.85 18.96 35.87
N ASP A 448 -1.43 17.74 36.16
CA ASP A 448 -0.02 17.41 36.36
C ASP A 448 0.79 17.63 35.06
N LEU A 449 0.24 17.17 33.93
CA LEU A 449 0.85 17.40 32.63
C LEU A 449 0.90 18.89 32.28
N ARG A 450 -0.14 19.66 32.60
CA ARG A 450 -0.18 21.11 32.39
C ARG A 450 0.91 21.83 33.18
N ARG A 451 1.12 21.48 34.45
CA ARG A 451 2.20 22.04 35.27
C ARG A 451 3.57 21.72 34.69
N TYR A 452 3.77 20.48 34.24
CA TYR A 452 5.01 20.07 33.60
C TYR A 452 5.24 20.82 32.28
N VAL A 453 4.26 20.85 31.39
CA VAL A 453 4.35 21.52 30.08
C VAL A 453 4.59 23.02 30.24
N ALA A 454 3.99 23.67 31.24
CA ALA A 454 4.23 25.07 31.55
C ALA A 454 5.68 25.36 31.97
N SER A 455 6.44 24.35 32.41
CA SER A 455 7.88 24.47 32.71
C SER A 455 8.77 24.36 31.46
N LEU A 456 8.22 23.95 30.32
CA LEU A 456 8.97 23.78 29.07
C LEU A 456 8.98 25.06 28.25
N ASN A 457 10.04 25.26 27.47
CA ASN A 457 10.14 26.34 26.49
C ASN A 457 9.18 26.10 25.32
N GLN A 458 8.62 27.19 24.77
CA GLN A 458 7.73 27.16 23.58
C GLN A 458 6.50 26.25 23.74
N SER A 459 5.88 26.26 24.93
CA SER A 459 4.81 25.33 25.31
C SER A 459 3.38 25.85 25.07
N GLU A 460 3.20 27.05 24.54
CA GLU A 460 1.89 27.72 24.39
C GLU A 460 0.87 26.87 23.61
N ASP A 461 1.26 26.33 22.45
CA ASP A 461 0.40 25.45 21.64
C ASP A 461 0.06 24.14 22.37
N ALA A 462 1.02 23.56 23.08
CA ALA A 462 0.79 22.36 23.88
C ALA A 462 -0.21 22.62 25.03
N LEU A 463 -0.10 23.78 25.70
CA LEU A 463 -1.04 24.19 26.74
C LEU A 463 -2.46 24.39 26.17
N GLN A 464 -2.60 24.96 24.98
CA GLN A 464 -3.89 25.08 24.30
C GLN A 464 -4.52 23.72 24.00
N LYS A 465 -3.71 22.76 23.52
CA LYS A 465 -4.16 21.37 23.30
C LYS A 465 -4.61 20.69 24.60
N LEU A 466 -3.92 20.94 25.71
CA LEU A 466 -4.36 20.43 27.02
C LEU A 466 -5.70 21.02 27.47
N ASN A 467 -5.96 22.30 27.19
CA ASN A 467 -7.27 22.90 27.47
C ASN A 467 -8.39 22.27 26.65
N TYR A 468 -8.12 21.94 25.38
CA TYR A 468 -9.07 21.20 24.56
C TYR A 468 -9.39 19.82 25.15
N ILE A 469 -8.36 19.08 25.60
CA ILE A 469 -8.53 17.77 26.24
C ILE A 469 -9.34 17.90 27.54
N GLU A 470 -9.02 18.86 28.39
CA GLU A 470 -9.76 19.11 29.64
C GLU A 470 -11.25 19.37 29.39
N ASN A 471 -11.56 20.27 28.44
CA ASN A 471 -12.94 20.58 28.06
C ASN A 471 -13.67 19.34 27.54
N LEU A 472 -12.99 18.49 26.77
CA LEU A 472 -13.55 17.23 26.29
C LEU A 472 -13.86 16.26 27.44
N VAL A 473 -12.97 16.13 28.43
CA VAL A 473 -13.20 15.31 29.62
C VAL A 473 -14.39 15.83 30.43
N ILE A 474 -14.45 17.14 30.69
CA ILE A 474 -15.55 17.79 31.43
C ILE A 474 -16.88 17.58 30.71
N ALA A 475 -16.92 17.82 29.39
CA ALA A 475 -18.15 17.66 28.61
C ALA A 475 -18.69 16.22 28.68
N ASN A 476 -17.81 15.21 28.68
CA ASN A 476 -18.21 13.80 28.77
C ASN A 476 -18.52 13.34 30.20
N ALA A 477 -18.09 14.08 31.23
CA ALA A 477 -18.45 13.78 32.62
C ALA A 477 -19.93 14.07 32.91
N SER A 478 -20.50 15.10 32.26
CA SER A 478 -21.86 15.57 32.49
C SER A 478 -22.98 14.68 31.92
N PHE A 479 -22.66 13.65 31.13
CA PHE A 479 -23.65 12.77 30.48
C PHE A 479 -23.82 11.39 31.14
N ASN A 480 -23.04 11.06 32.18
CA ASN A 480 -23.24 9.83 32.95
C ASN A 480 -24.16 10.08 34.15
N GLN A 481 -25.43 10.43 33.88
CA GLN A 481 -26.48 10.42 34.90
C GLN A 481 -26.81 8.94 35.21
N THR A 482 -26.42 8.46 36.38
CA THR A 482 -26.37 7.01 36.65
C THR A 482 -27.64 6.44 37.27
N LYS A 483 -28.59 7.23 37.79
CA LYS A 483 -29.84 6.69 38.37
C LYS A 483 -31.07 7.60 38.21
N ILE A 484 -32.20 6.98 37.88
CA ILE A 484 -33.54 7.61 37.84
C ILE A 484 -34.02 8.11 39.22
N SER A 485 -33.42 7.60 40.31
CA SER A 485 -33.76 7.95 41.69
C SER A 485 -33.39 9.38 42.09
N ASP A 486 -32.54 10.05 41.32
CA ASP A 486 -32.10 11.42 41.61
C ASP A 486 -33.12 12.48 41.17
N TYR A 487 -34.26 12.07 40.57
CA TYR A 487 -35.35 12.95 40.18
C TYR A 487 -36.34 13.27 41.32
N PHE A 488 -36.37 12.45 42.37
CA PHE A 488 -37.36 12.57 43.46
C PHE A 488 -36.76 13.03 44.79
N LYS A 489 -35.73 13.87 44.76
CA LYS A 489 -35.20 14.55 45.95
C LYS A 489 -35.50 16.04 45.92
#